data_AF-A0A1M4Y4T4-F1
#
_entry.id   AF-A0A1M4Y4T4-F1
#
_cell.length_a   1.000
_cell.length_b   1.000
_cell.length_c   1.000
_cell.angle_alpha   90.00
_cell.angle_beta   90.00
_cell.angle_gamma   90.00
#
_symmetry.space_group_name_H-M   'P 1'
#
loop_
_entity.id
_entity.type
_entity.pdbx_description
1 polymer ?
#
loop_
_entity_poly.entity_id
_entity_poly.type
_entity_poly.pdbx_seq_one_letter_code
_entity_poly.pdbx_strand_id
1 'polypeptide(L)' 'MSTAEIAKAARALLDAVTFDDSGSNGRGGNGGLISRETMRKADELRLVLDAADRQEKAL' A
#
# COMPACT_ATOMS: atom_id res chain seq x y z
N MET A 1 14.80 13.16 5.42
CA MET A 1 13.50 12.50 5.17
C MET A 1 13.09 11.82 6.47
N SER A 2 11.97 12.23 7.03
CA SER A 2 11.40 11.70 8.28
C SER A 2 10.70 10.36 8.04
N THR A 3 10.47 9.61 9.11
CA THR A 3 9.66 8.38 9.07
C THR A 3 8.24 8.65 8.59
N ALA A 4 7.66 9.79 8.96
CA ALA A 4 6.34 10.22 8.49
C ALA A 4 6.31 10.47 6.96
N GLU A 5 7.34 11.08 6.41
CA GLU A 5 7.48 11.27 4.95
C GLU A 5 7.62 9.93 4.22
N ILE A 6 8.38 8.98 4.79
CA ILE A 6 8.51 7.62 4.24
C ILE A 6 7.16 6.88 4.29
N ALA A 7 6.46 6.94 5.42
CA ALA A 7 5.14 6.31 5.57
C ALA A 7 4.12 6.87 4.58
N LYS A 8 4.13 8.19 4.37
CA LYS A 8 3.29 8.85 3.36
C LYS A 8 3.60 8.38 1.94
N ALA A 9 4.87 8.32 1.56
CA ALA A 9 5.29 7.83 0.25
C ALA A 9 4.94 6.34 0.05
N ALA A 10 5.12 5.52 1.08
CA ALA A 10 4.77 4.10 1.06
C ALA A 10 3.26 3.87 0.88
N ARG A 11 2.42 4.67 1.52
CA ARG A 11 0.95 4.63 1.33
C ARG A 11 0.56 4.98 -0.11
N ALA A 12 1.15 6.03 -0.68
CA ALA A 12 0.89 6.41 -2.07
C ALA A 12 1.28 5.28 -3.05
N LEU A 13 2.37 4.55 -2.77
CA LEU A 13 2.74 3.37 -3.54
C LEU A 13 1.72 2.24 -3.40
N LEU A 14 1.22 1.98 -2.19
CA LEU A 14 0.17 0.97 -1.97
C LEU A 14 -1.12 1.31 -2.71
N ASP A 15 -1.50 2.58 -2.76
CA ASP A 15 -2.68 3.04 -3.50
C ASP A 15 -2.52 2.78 -5.00
N ALA A 16 -1.33 3.05 -5.57
CA ALA A 16 -1.01 2.74 -6.96
C ALA A 16 -1.07 1.22 -7.24
N VAL A 17 -0.47 0.40 -6.38
CA VAL A 17 -0.51 -1.07 -6.53
C VAL A 17 -1.94 -1.61 -6.40
N THR A 18 -2.74 -1.05 -5.49
CA THR A 18 -4.15 -1.44 -5.31
C THR A 18 -4.97 -1.09 -6.55
N PHE A 19 -4.71 0.06 -7.16
CA PHE A 19 -5.34 0.47 -8.42
C PHE A 19 -4.95 -0.45 -9.58
N ASP A 20 -3.68 -0.86 -9.66
CA ASP A 20 -3.23 -1.80 -10.69
C ASP A 20 -3.76 -3.22 -10.47
N ASP A 21 -4.04 -3.66 -9.24
CA ASP A 21 -4.64 -4.97 -8.99
C ASP A 21 -6.14 -4.96 -9.30
N SER A 22 -6.88 -4.03 -8.69
CA SER A 22 -8.34 -4.06 -8.61
C SER A 22 -9.06 -3.00 -9.45
N GLY A 23 -8.33 -2.01 -9.96
CA GLY A 23 -8.91 -0.83 -10.58
C GLY A 23 -9.75 -0.01 -9.60
N SER A 24 -10.51 0.94 -10.14
CA SER A 24 -11.50 1.71 -9.38
C SER A 24 -12.64 2.15 -10.30
N ASN A 25 -13.89 1.99 -9.87
CA ASN A 25 -15.09 2.43 -10.61
C ASN A 25 -15.13 1.94 -12.07
N GLY A 26 -14.74 0.67 -12.29
CA GLY A 26 -14.70 0.08 -13.64
C GLY A 26 -13.61 0.65 -14.55
N ARG A 27 -12.63 1.37 -14.01
CA ARG A 27 -11.46 1.91 -14.73
C ARG A 27 -10.16 1.40 -14.10
N GLY A 28 -9.16 1.18 -14.93
CA GLY A 28 -7.86 0.71 -14.48
C GLY A 28 -7.84 -0.78 -14.17
N GLY A 29 -6.87 -1.20 -13.36
CA GLY A 29 -6.50 -2.60 -13.21
C GLY A 29 -5.63 -3.05 -14.39
N ASN A 30 -4.52 -3.71 -14.08
CA ASN A 30 -3.62 -4.32 -15.04
C ASN A 30 -4.14 -5.69 -15.53
N GLY A 31 -5.43 -6.01 -15.35
CA GLY A 31 -6.05 -7.23 -15.87
C GLY A 31 -5.43 -8.53 -15.37
N GLY A 32 -4.90 -8.53 -14.13
CA GLY A 32 -4.19 -9.68 -13.57
C GLY A 32 -2.71 -9.81 -13.99
N LEU A 33 -2.13 -8.77 -14.62
CA LEU A 33 -0.69 -8.72 -14.94
C LEU A 33 0.19 -8.36 -13.73
N ILE A 34 -0.39 -8.15 -12.55
CA ILE A 34 0.35 -8.06 -11.30
C ILE A 34 0.61 -9.45 -10.74
N SER A 35 1.85 -9.68 -10.30
CA SER A 35 2.23 -10.95 -9.69
C SER A 35 1.60 -11.12 -8.30
N ARG A 36 1.32 -12.37 -7.92
CA ARG A 36 0.86 -12.70 -6.55
C ARG A 36 1.85 -12.28 -5.48
N GLU A 37 3.14 -12.24 -5.81
CA GLU A 37 4.18 -11.80 -4.88
C GLU A 37 4.12 -10.30 -4.64
N THR A 38 3.85 -9.50 -5.67
CA THR A 38 3.62 -8.06 -5.56
C THR A 38 2.45 -7.76 -4.64
N MET A 39 1.30 -8.42 -4.83
CA MET A 39 0.13 -8.28 -3.96
C MET A 39 0.47 -8.63 -2.50
N ARG A 40 1.14 -9.77 -2.28
CA ARG A 40 1.54 -10.19 -0.93
C ARG A 40 2.45 -9.17 -0.25
N LYS A 41 3.44 -8.62 -0.96
CA LYS A 41 4.36 -7.62 -0.39
C LYS A 41 3.67 -6.29 -0.13
N ALA A 42 2.68 -5.91 -0.94
CA ALA A 42 1.84 -4.75 -0.66
C ALA A 42 1.02 -4.95 0.63
N ASP A 43 0.43 -6.13 0.83
CA ASP A 43 -0.32 -6.43 2.05
C ASP A 43 0.59 -6.48 3.30
N GLU A 44 1.78 -7.09 3.20
CA GLU A 44 2.77 -7.10 4.29
C GLU A 44 3.16 -5.66 4.68
N LEU A 45 3.42 -4.79 3.71
CA LEU A 45 3.75 -3.38 3.95
C LEU A 45 2.59 -2.63 4.61
N ARG A 46 1.35 -2.86 4.15
CA ARG A 46 0.14 -2.26 4.74
C ARG A 46 0.05 -2.59 6.24
N LEU A 47 0.27 -3.86 6.62
CA LEU A 47 0.25 -4.28 8.03
C LEU A 47 1.33 -3.59 8.87
N VAL A 48 2.54 -3.41 8.32
CA VAL A 48 3.64 -2.71 9.01
C VAL A 48 3.30 -1.24 9.24
N LEU A 49 2.76 -0.55 8.23
CA LEU A 49 2.35 0.85 8.32
C LEU A 49 1.22 1.03 9.34
N ASP A 50 0.22 0.14 9.33
CA ASP A 50 -0.88 0.18 10.30
C ASP A 50 -0.40 -0.08 11.73
N ALA A 51 0.60 -0.94 11.91
CA ALA A 51 1.22 -1.18 13.21
C ALA A 51 1.98 0.06 13.71
N ALA A 52 2.73 0.72 12.82
CA ALA A 52 3.44 1.96 13.14
C ALA A 52 2.46 3.08 13.56
N ASP A 53 1.36 3.27 12.83
CA ASP A 53 0.32 4.25 13.17
C ASP A 53 -0.27 4.02 14.57
N ARG A 54 -0.52 2.75 14.93
CA ARG A 54 -1.06 2.40 16.25
C ARG A 54 -0.06 2.72 17.36
N GLN A 55 1.23 2.50 17.12
CA GLN A 55 2.28 2.83 18.07
C GLN A 55 2.42 4.35 18.25
N GLU A 56 2.37 5.12 17.16
CA GLU A 56 2.42 6.58 17.22
C GLU A 56 1.24 7.18 18.00
N LYS A 57 0.02 6.65 17.81
CA LYS A 57 -1.18 7.10 18.53
C LYS A 57 -1.23 6.70 20.01
N ALA A 58 -0.41 5.74 20.42
CA ALA A 58 -0.35 5.26 21.80
C ALA A 58 0.68 6.03 22.66
N LEU A 59 1.45 6.92 22.05
CA LEU A 59 2.42 7.82 22.67
C LEU A 59 1.80 9.22 22.88
#